data_AF-A0A5B0N931-F1
#
_entry.id   AF-A0A5B0N931-F1
#
_cell.length_a   1.000
_cell.length_b   1.000
_cell.length_c   1.000
_cell.angle_alpha   90.00
_cell.angle_beta   90.00
_cell.angle_gamma   90.00
#
_symmetry.space_group_name_H-M   'P 1'
#
loop_
_entity.id
_entity.type
_entity.pdbx_description
1 polymer ?
#
loop_
_entity_poly.entity_id
_entity_poly.type
_entity_poly.pdbx_seq_one_letter_code
_entity_poly.pdbx_strand_id
1 'polypeptide(L)'
;MFTWARLGPLSVGSSLLLACCVAGWPSMAKPSSPKEKLRPRQYPQTIFEASMNNQIQASHLPAEALAYTAANGQAYATPLAAQRIGLDGPLLLQDSHLIDNQAHFNRKNIPNRVVHALGAGAHGIFTTTTDFASR
;
A
#
# COMPACT_ATOMS: atom_id res chain seq x y z
N MET A 1 -20.17 15.95 89.97
CA MET A 1 -19.83 16.60 88.69
C MET A 1 -21.13 16.83 87.93
N PHE A 2 -21.35 18.09 87.55
CA PHE A 2 -22.35 18.61 86.60
C PHE A 2 -23.83 18.70 87.01
N THR A 3 -24.16 19.93 87.39
CA THR A 3 -25.46 20.61 87.40
C THR A 3 -26.03 20.84 86.00
N TRP A 4 -27.36 20.94 85.97
CA TRP A 4 -28.29 21.27 84.89
C TRP A 4 -28.00 22.56 84.09
N ALA A 5 -28.48 22.60 82.82
CA ALA A 5 -29.35 23.66 82.25
C ALA A 5 -29.71 23.35 80.78
N ARG A 6 -30.81 23.77 80.14
CA ARG A 6 -32.20 24.12 80.49
C ARG A 6 -32.89 24.40 79.12
N LEU A 7 -34.09 23.84 78.90
CA LEU A 7 -35.27 24.31 78.13
C LEU A 7 -35.06 25.37 77.00
N GLY A 8 -35.64 25.30 75.79
CA GLY A 8 -36.93 24.77 75.32
C GLY A 8 -37.24 25.23 73.87
N PRO A 9 -38.50 25.09 73.38
CA PRO A 9 -38.88 25.09 71.95
C PRO A 9 -39.54 26.41 71.47
N LEU A 10 -39.78 26.57 70.14
CA LEU A 10 -40.80 27.43 69.44
C LEU A 10 -40.56 27.31 67.90
N SER A 11 -41.46 26.79 67.06
CA SER A 11 -42.70 27.37 66.48
C SER A 11 -42.53 28.19 65.18
N VAL A 12 -42.95 27.58 64.05
CA VAL A 12 -43.71 28.07 62.88
C VAL A 12 -43.40 29.43 62.20
N GLY A 13 -43.17 29.41 60.88
CA GLY A 13 -43.33 30.55 59.95
C GLY A 13 -42.59 30.32 58.61
N SER A 14 -43.28 29.95 57.53
CA SER A 14 -43.79 30.83 56.46
C SER A 14 -42.74 31.36 55.46
N SER A 15 -42.89 30.90 54.21
CA SER A 15 -42.75 31.68 52.97
C SER A 15 -41.37 32.00 52.35
N LEU A 16 -41.26 31.47 51.12
CA LEU A 16 -40.74 32.08 49.90
C LEU A 16 -39.24 32.40 49.75
N LEU A 17 -38.72 31.74 48.70
CA LEU A 17 -37.83 32.25 47.65
C LEU A 17 -36.32 32.31 47.92
N LEU A 18 -35.63 31.89 46.86
CA LEU A 18 -34.34 32.38 46.37
C LEU A 18 -33.09 31.60 46.80
N ALA A 19 -32.82 30.49 46.11
CA ALA A 19 -31.45 30.07 45.75
C ALA A 19 -31.49 28.93 44.72
N CYS A 20 -31.91 29.23 43.50
CA CYS A 20 -31.67 28.37 42.35
C CYS A 20 -30.85 29.19 41.37
N CYS A 21 -29.52 29.03 41.38
CA CYS A 21 -28.60 29.32 40.28
C CYS A 21 -27.16 29.09 40.77
N VAL A 22 -26.33 28.51 39.89
CA VAL A 22 -24.91 28.15 40.06
C VAL A 22 -24.62 26.77 40.66
N ALA A 23 -25.18 25.73 40.02
CA ALA A 23 -24.49 24.45 39.90
C ALA A 23 -24.40 24.14 38.40
N GLY A 24 -23.20 24.23 37.83
CA GLY A 24 -22.96 23.97 36.42
C GLY A 24 -23.40 22.56 36.03
N TRP A 25 -24.08 22.44 34.90
CA TRP A 25 -24.37 21.16 34.27
C TRP A 25 -23.05 20.43 33.97
N PRO A 26 -22.85 19.18 34.41
CA PRO A 26 -21.72 18.41 33.91
C PRO A 26 -21.98 18.09 32.45
N SER A 27 -21.12 18.61 31.58
CA SER A 27 -21.04 18.20 30.18
C SER A 27 -20.83 16.69 30.14
N MET A 28 -21.85 15.96 29.67
CA MET A 28 -21.71 14.53 29.37
C MET A 28 -20.83 14.40 28.12
N ALA A 29 -19.52 14.34 28.32
CA ALA A 29 -18.61 13.85 27.30
C ALA A 29 -18.97 12.39 27.01
N LYS A 30 -19.38 12.12 25.77
CA LYS A 30 -19.63 10.76 25.26
C LYS A 30 -18.39 9.89 25.56
N PRO A 31 -18.51 8.74 26.24
CA PRO A 31 -17.36 7.89 26.50
C PRO A 31 -16.83 7.39 25.15
N SER A 32 -15.65 7.85 24.75
CA SER A 32 -14.96 7.28 23.60
C SER A 32 -14.48 5.89 24.00
N SER A 33 -15.04 4.85 23.36
CA SER A 33 -14.58 3.47 23.50
C SER A 33 -13.05 3.42 23.36
N PRO A 34 -12.33 2.70 24.23
CA PRO A 34 -10.90 2.47 24.05
C PRO A 34 -10.68 1.82 22.68
N LYS A 35 -10.08 2.56 21.74
CA LYS A 35 -9.71 1.99 20.45
C LYS A 35 -8.51 1.09 20.69
N GLU A 36 -8.77 -0.19 20.87
CA GLU A 36 -7.73 -1.21 20.85
C GLU A 36 -6.95 -1.07 19.54
N LYS A 37 -5.65 -0.78 19.64
CA LYS A 37 -4.75 -0.75 18.49
C LYS A 37 -4.69 -2.18 17.96
N LEU A 38 -5.59 -2.50 17.04
CA LEU A 38 -5.52 -3.73 16.26
C LEU A 38 -4.11 -3.80 15.69
N ARG A 39 -3.39 -4.88 16.02
CA ARG A 39 -2.12 -5.18 15.34
C ARG A 39 -2.42 -5.17 13.84
N PRO A 40 -1.55 -4.59 13.00
CA PRO A 40 -1.79 -4.62 11.57
C PRO A 40 -2.02 -6.07 11.18
N ARG A 41 -3.22 -6.39 10.67
CA ARG A 41 -3.47 -7.72 10.11
C ARG A 41 -2.47 -7.88 8.97
N GLN A 42 -1.57 -8.83 9.12
CA GLN A 42 -0.62 -9.19 8.07
C GLN A 42 -1.45 -9.84 6.96
N TYR A 43 -1.80 -9.07 5.94
CA TYR A 43 -2.48 -9.62 4.78
C TYR A 43 -1.48 -10.50 4.02
N PRO A 44 -1.87 -11.72 3.60
CA PRO A 44 -1.01 -12.54 2.77
C PRO A 44 -0.64 -11.75 1.51
N GLN A 45 0.62 -11.86 1.10
CA GLN A 45 1.17 -11.12 -0.02
C GLN A 45 0.22 -11.26 -1.22
N THR A 46 -0.38 -10.14 -1.62
CA THR A 46 -1.34 -10.11 -2.72
C THR A 46 -0.65 -10.62 -3.99
N ILE A 47 -1.42 -11.16 -4.95
CA ILE A 47 -0.88 -11.57 -6.27
C ILE A 47 -0.01 -10.45 -6.87
N PHE A 48 -0.36 -9.20 -6.57
CA PHE A 48 0.40 -8.00 -6.93
C PHE A 48 1.81 -7.95 -6.31
N GLU A 49 1.97 -8.16 -5.00
CA GLU A 49 3.29 -8.19 -4.34
C GLU A 49 4.19 -9.32 -4.86
N ALA A 50 3.62 -10.50 -5.12
CA ALA A 50 4.39 -11.61 -5.69
C ALA A 50 4.91 -11.29 -7.11
N SER A 51 4.07 -10.68 -7.95
CA SER A 51 4.49 -10.24 -9.29
C SER A 51 5.55 -9.14 -9.25
N MET A 52 5.47 -8.25 -8.26
CA MET A 52 6.42 -7.15 -8.05
C MET A 52 7.79 -7.68 -7.62
N ASN A 53 7.83 -8.66 -6.72
CA ASN A 53 9.08 -9.24 -6.23
C ASN A 53 9.87 -9.94 -7.34
N ASN A 54 9.19 -10.62 -8.28
CA ASN A 54 9.85 -11.22 -9.44
C ASN A 54 10.50 -10.17 -10.37
N GLN A 55 9.86 -9.01 -10.56
CA GLN A 55 10.40 -7.93 -11.38
C GLN A 55 11.60 -7.24 -10.71
N ILE A 56 11.49 -6.94 -9.42
CA ILE A 56 12.56 -6.31 -8.63
C ILE A 56 13.80 -7.21 -8.54
N GLN A 57 13.60 -8.52 -8.38
CA GLN A 57 14.70 -9.49 -8.37
C GLN A 57 15.41 -9.58 -9.72
N ALA A 58 14.72 -9.40 -10.84
CA ALA A 58 15.35 -9.43 -12.16
C ALA A 58 16.13 -8.15 -12.51
N SER A 59 15.78 -6.99 -11.95
CA SER A 59 16.25 -5.68 -12.43
C SER A 59 17.26 -4.95 -11.53
N HIS A 60 17.68 -5.53 -10.41
CA HIS A 60 18.51 -4.82 -9.42
C HIS A 60 20.02 -4.84 -9.70
N LEU A 61 20.48 -5.65 -10.67
CA LEU A 61 21.90 -5.74 -11.02
C LEU A 61 22.25 -4.71 -12.11
N PRO A 62 23.42 -4.05 -12.04
CA PRO A 62 23.87 -3.13 -13.08
C PRO A 62 24.11 -3.90 -14.38
N ALA A 63 23.75 -3.29 -15.52
CA ALA A 63 23.87 -3.92 -16.84
C ALA A 63 25.30 -4.39 -17.16
N GLU A 64 26.31 -3.67 -16.67
CA GLU A 64 27.73 -4.01 -16.83
C GLU A 64 28.11 -5.36 -16.19
N ALA A 65 27.41 -5.78 -15.14
CA ALA A 65 27.67 -7.04 -14.45
C ALA A 65 26.97 -8.25 -15.11
N LEU A 66 26.14 -8.02 -16.13
CA LEU A 66 25.32 -9.05 -16.76
C LEU A 66 25.94 -9.53 -18.07
N ALA A 67 26.08 -10.85 -18.19
CA ALA A 67 26.44 -11.46 -19.47
C ALA A 67 25.24 -11.43 -20.42
N TYR A 68 25.46 -11.00 -21.66
CA TYR A 68 24.45 -11.07 -22.69
C TYR A 68 24.17 -12.53 -23.08
N THR A 69 22.90 -12.91 -23.15
CA THR A 69 22.46 -14.28 -23.41
C THR A 69 21.40 -14.33 -24.50
N ALA A 70 21.31 -15.46 -25.19
CA ALA A 70 20.18 -15.81 -26.04
C ALA A 70 18.95 -16.19 -25.20
N ALA A 71 17.78 -16.32 -25.82
CA ALA A 71 16.51 -16.60 -25.12
C ALA A 71 16.52 -17.91 -24.31
N ASN A 72 17.40 -18.86 -24.65
CA ASN A 72 17.63 -20.11 -23.95
C ASN A 72 18.67 -20.02 -22.82
N GLY A 73 19.17 -18.82 -22.49
CA GLY A 73 20.18 -18.59 -21.46
C GLY A 73 21.62 -18.91 -21.89
N GLN A 74 21.87 -19.27 -23.16
CA GLN A 74 23.23 -19.46 -23.65
C GLN A 74 23.94 -18.10 -23.78
N ALA A 75 25.15 -17.99 -23.24
CA ALA A 75 25.95 -16.78 -23.37
C ALA A 75 26.34 -16.54 -24.83
N TYR A 76 26.24 -15.29 -25.29
CA TYR A 76 26.58 -14.92 -26.67
C TYR A 76 27.53 -13.71 -26.67
N ALA A 77 28.70 -13.86 -27.29
CA ALA A 77 29.79 -12.90 -27.14
C ALA A 77 29.59 -11.59 -27.93
N THR A 78 28.91 -11.63 -29.08
CA THR A 78 28.82 -10.48 -30.00
C THR A 78 27.38 -10.16 -30.38
N PRO A 79 26.62 -9.43 -29.53
CA PRO A 79 25.17 -9.24 -29.71
C PRO A 79 24.77 -8.48 -30.99
N LEU A 80 25.68 -7.71 -31.57
CA LEU A 80 25.42 -6.85 -32.73
C LEU A 80 25.90 -7.45 -34.06
N ALA A 81 26.60 -8.59 -34.02
CA ALA A 81 27.09 -9.27 -35.20
C ALA A 81 26.09 -10.32 -35.69
N ALA A 82 26.16 -10.65 -36.98
CA ALA A 82 25.38 -11.72 -37.58
C ALA A 82 26.33 -12.71 -38.27
N GLN A 83 25.99 -14.00 -38.25
CA GLN A 83 26.82 -15.03 -38.87
C GLN A 83 26.66 -15.03 -40.40
N ARG A 84 27.78 -14.90 -41.11
CA ARG A 84 27.84 -14.82 -42.57
C ARG A 84 29.00 -15.64 -43.13
N ILE A 85 28.93 -15.95 -44.42
CA ILE A 85 30.06 -16.56 -45.14
C ILE A 85 31.02 -15.44 -45.58
N GLY A 86 32.15 -15.28 -44.88
CA GLY A 86 33.11 -14.20 -45.20
C GLY A 86 32.56 -12.80 -44.90
N LEU A 87 33.26 -11.76 -45.38
CA LEU A 87 32.92 -10.36 -45.08
C LEU A 87 31.63 -9.90 -45.78
N ASP A 88 31.47 -10.28 -47.06
CA ASP A 88 30.36 -9.83 -47.93
C ASP A 88 29.47 -10.97 -48.44
N GLY A 89 29.52 -12.15 -47.81
CA GLY A 89 28.65 -13.26 -48.21
C GLY A 89 27.26 -13.22 -47.58
N PRO A 90 26.40 -14.19 -47.98
CA PRO A 90 25.05 -14.27 -47.47
C PRO A 90 25.00 -14.63 -45.97
N LEU A 91 23.88 -14.26 -45.33
CA LEU A 91 23.55 -14.68 -43.97
C LEU A 91 23.31 -16.18 -43.91
N LEU A 92 23.76 -16.79 -42.80
CA LEU A 92 23.57 -18.21 -42.56
C LEU A 92 22.29 -18.46 -41.75
N LEU A 93 21.50 -19.44 -42.19
CA LEU A 93 20.28 -19.84 -41.47
C LEU A 93 20.58 -20.58 -40.14
N GLN A 94 21.82 -21.04 -39.95
CA GLN A 94 22.24 -21.69 -38.71
C GLN A 94 22.39 -20.72 -37.53
N ASP A 95 22.36 -19.41 -37.80
CA ASP A 95 22.43 -18.38 -36.77
C ASP A 95 21.10 -18.28 -36.01
N SER A 96 20.96 -19.11 -34.98
CA SER A 96 19.75 -19.13 -34.13
C SER A 96 19.57 -17.83 -33.36
N HIS A 97 20.66 -17.16 -32.98
CA HIS A 97 20.61 -15.91 -32.21
C HIS A 97 19.97 -14.78 -33.01
N LEU A 98 20.38 -14.59 -34.26
CA LEU A 98 19.79 -13.58 -35.14
C LEU A 98 18.30 -13.87 -35.40
N ILE A 99 17.95 -15.12 -35.66
CA ILE A 99 16.57 -15.55 -35.94
C ILE A 99 15.69 -15.27 -34.73
N ASP A 100 16.14 -15.64 -33.53
CA ASP A 100 15.37 -15.44 -32.30
C ASP A 100 15.12 -13.95 -32.02
N ASN A 101 16.12 -13.09 -32.21
CA ASN A 101 15.98 -11.65 -32.03
C ASN A 101 14.97 -11.04 -33.01
N GLN A 102 15.05 -11.39 -34.29
CA GLN A 102 14.10 -10.89 -35.30
C GLN A 102 12.69 -11.43 -35.05
N ALA A 103 12.59 -12.71 -34.68
CA ALA A 103 11.34 -13.38 -34.33
C ALA A 103 10.66 -12.72 -33.12
N HIS A 104 11.44 -12.35 -32.10
CA HIS A 104 10.95 -11.66 -30.91
C HIS A 104 10.50 -10.24 -31.26
N PHE A 105 11.32 -9.49 -32.01
CA PHE A 105 10.99 -8.13 -32.43
C PHE A 105 9.68 -8.06 -33.23
N ASN A 106 9.49 -8.98 -34.18
CA ASN A 106 8.29 -9.04 -35.01
C ASN A 106 7.00 -9.28 -34.20
N ARG A 107 7.10 -9.85 -32.98
CA ARG A 107 5.97 -10.23 -32.12
C ARG A 107 5.83 -9.37 -30.86
N LYS A 108 6.57 -8.27 -30.76
CA LYS A 108 6.55 -7.39 -29.57
C LYS A 108 5.22 -6.62 -29.42
N ASN A 109 4.52 -6.40 -30.52
CA ASN A 109 3.33 -5.57 -30.54
C ASN A 109 2.12 -6.41 -30.10
N ILE A 110 1.42 -5.93 -29.08
CA ILE A 110 0.14 -6.45 -28.61
C ILE A 110 -0.90 -5.35 -28.86
N PRO A 111 -2.15 -5.68 -29.24
CA PRO A 111 -3.17 -4.67 -29.44
C PRO A 111 -3.37 -3.81 -28.18
N ASN A 112 -3.45 -2.49 -28.40
CA ASN A 112 -3.70 -1.54 -27.33
C ASN A 112 -5.12 -1.71 -26.75
N ARG A 113 -5.32 -1.21 -25.53
CA ARG A 113 -6.66 -1.09 -24.93
C ARG A 113 -7.56 -0.22 -25.82
N VAL A 114 -8.84 -0.61 -25.98
CA VAL A 114 -9.81 0.09 -26.85
C VAL A 114 -9.99 1.56 -26.47
N VAL A 115 -9.94 1.87 -25.18
CA VAL A 115 -9.98 3.22 -24.60
C VAL A 115 -8.84 3.39 -23.60
N HIS A 116 -8.41 4.63 -23.36
CA HIS A 116 -7.26 4.95 -22.50
C HIS A 116 -5.99 4.17 -22.89
N ALA A 117 -5.69 4.11 -24.19
CA ALA A 117 -4.51 3.42 -24.71
C ALA A 117 -3.20 4.03 -24.20
N LEU A 118 -3.19 5.35 -23.96
CA LEU A 118 -2.08 6.07 -23.35
C LEU A 118 -2.35 6.24 -21.86
N GLY A 119 -1.38 5.83 -21.04
CA GLY A 119 -1.43 5.96 -19.60
C GLY A 119 -0.06 5.70 -18.97
N ALA A 120 0.11 6.17 -17.74
CA ALA A 120 1.28 5.87 -16.91
C ALA A 120 0.79 5.21 -15.60
N GLY A 121 1.61 4.32 -15.03
CA GLY A 121 1.32 3.63 -13.78
C GLY A 121 2.39 3.90 -12.72
N ALA A 122 1.99 3.89 -11.46
CA ALA A 122 2.89 3.94 -10.31
C ALA A 122 2.43 2.90 -9.27
N HIS A 123 3.38 2.29 -8.56
CA HIS A 123 3.10 1.36 -7.47
C HIS A 123 3.00 2.11 -6.14
N GLY A 124 2.11 1.67 -5.26
CA GLY A 124 1.94 2.26 -3.93
C GLY A 124 1.05 1.40 -3.04
N ILE A 125 0.96 1.78 -1.76
CA ILE A 125 0.12 1.10 -0.77
C ILE A 125 -0.98 2.07 -0.34
N PHE A 126 -2.22 1.59 -0.37
CA PHE A 126 -3.35 2.32 0.16
C PHE A 126 -3.57 1.94 1.64
N THR A 127 -3.49 2.93 2.54
CA THR A 127 -3.78 2.76 3.96
C THR A 127 -5.02 3.55 4.34
N THR A 128 -6.04 2.87 4.84
CA THR A 128 -7.27 3.52 5.31
C THR A 128 -7.04 4.16 6.68
N THR A 129 -7.34 5.45 6.81
CA THR A 129 -7.15 6.20 8.07
C THR A 129 -8.36 6.15 9.00
N THR A 130 -9.56 5.93 8.46
CA THR A 130 -10.82 5.95 9.23
C THR A 130 -11.72 4.79 8.81
N ASP A 131 -12.42 4.20 9.78
CA ASP A 131 -13.35 3.10 9.53
C ASP A 131 -14.69 3.66 9.04
N PHE A 132 -14.99 3.43 7.76
CA PHE A 132 -16.25 3.81 7.13
C PHE A 132 -17.29 2.68 7.12
N ALA A 133 -16.97 1.49 7.64
CA ALA A 133 -17.85 0.32 7.55
C ALA A 133 -19.08 0.37 8.48
N SER A 134 -19.14 1.31 9.43
CA SER A 134 -20.17 1.37 10.47
C SER A 134 -21.14 2.57 10.37
N ARG A 135 -21.22 3.23 9.21
CA ARG A 135 -22.20 4.30 8.94
C ARG A 135 -23.36 3.79 8.09
#